data_AF-A0A958SLD0-F1
#
_entry.id   AF-A0A958SLD0-F1
#
_cell.length_a   1.000
_cell.length_b   1.000
_cell.length_c   1.000
_cell.angle_alpha   90.00
_cell.angle_beta   90.00
_cell.angle_gamma   90.00
#
_symmetry.space_group_name_H-M   'P 1'
#
loop_
_entity.id
_entity.type
_entity.pdbx_description
1 polymer ?
#
loop_
_entity_poly.entity_id
_entity_poly.type
_entity_poly.pdbx_seq_one_letter_code
_entity_poly.pdbx_strand_id
1 'polypeptide(L)'
;MKKLIHNINQYLLERYPTVWNTKIVWMLSAALGLHLIFFFIGLLSLTNVESLHERNAIYNFFENGAFPFGIIIAILLLVVWLINLFKNNGFKNFYPTSRWDIFKQFVFYFIILFSVSTFYYSYMLGVKSYTTLKYPSENIEKNISISNKAAIFFSHSITNYTLKNKKHPAPFDTLFCENREGLIDFNKPHFSYYDLNYQYYSLYTKERKLSEDIDYYDNEYQGYVFSRTKDSIVTYFYKDTVVDVSPHIKSATPSYYNYSDVFYERSKNYYPYYYNDYTYEDSYDYNEYDGYGGGYSDPESIANNTYVYDLLKRNNPDEIKTILSDFLEIAQFYHIPNNLTTDEWFKLVYHPDDFYVNAFIHNEKNWHADLYAKEKTELEKFISDHTTNYYLDSEKLHNVFENVNTIKSYDLFSGSIHIFIWLAFGLASMLLMFRVTNLRILLFSIITTGVLATFISLLILLYTFLVSSSNVEYFIPYLILMIGSTILSIPLFFIDSVKKTFSGICLNITIGGFVLYMFLIIGIISMHQSDFCRTKDYYDENCFVLIDYLGMTTSYILFIAGFVFIYFYSGIIKKWRALPEG
;
A
#
# COMPACT_ATOMS: atom_id res chain seq x y z
N MET A 1 -39.79 5.38 -24.63
CA MET A 1 -39.08 5.77 -23.38
C MET A 1 -39.89 6.70 -22.48
N LYS A 2 -40.37 7.88 -22.93
CA LYS A 2 -41.15 8.82 -22.08
C LYS A 2 -42.40 8.23 -21.42
N LYS A 3 -43.21 7.45 -22.17
CA LYS A 3 -44.41 6.76 -21.63
C LYS A 3 -44.08 5.76 -20.53
N LEU A 4 -42.98 5.02 -20.68
CA LEU A 4 -42.51 4.06 -19.67
C LEU A 4 -42.08 4.77 -18.37
N ILE A 5 -41.26 5.82 -18.49
CA ILE A 5 -40.81 6.64 -17.35
C ILE A 5 -42.01 7.24 -16.61
N HIS A 6 -43.00 7.75 -17.35
CA HIS A 6 -44.23 8.29 -16.76
C HIS A 6 -45.00 7.22 -15.99
N ASN A 7 -45.24 6.05 -16.59
CA ASN A 7 -45.95 4.95 -15.94
C ASN A 7 -45.25 4.46 -14.67
N ILE A 8 -43.92 4.32 -14.71
CA ILE A 8 -43.12 3.92 -13.53
C ILE A 8 -43.22 4.98 -12.44
N ASN A 9 -43.06 6.26 -12.78
CA ASN A 9 -43.16 7.34 -11.81
C ASN A 9 -44.56 7.42 -11.18
N GLN A 10 -45.62 7.22 -11.97
CA GLN A 10 -46.99 7.20 -11.45
C GLN A 10 -47.19 6.03 -10.49
N TYR A 11 -46.77 4.82 -10.88
CA TYR A 11 -46.84 3.63 -10.03
C TYR A 11 -46.09 3.81 -8.70
N LEU A 12 -44.85 4.34 -8.76
CA LEU A 12 -44.05 4.59 -7.57
C LEU A 12 -44.67 5.68 -6.68
N LEU A 13 -45.24 6.74 -7.27
CA LEU A 13 -45.90 7.80 -6.51
C LEU A 13 -47.11 7.26 -5.73
N GLU A 14 -47.94 6.43 -6.38
CA GLU A 14 -49.17 5.89 -5.80
C GLU A 14 -48.93 4.81 -4.74
N ARG A 15 -47.90 3.97 -4.91
CA ARG A 15 -47.70 2.79 -4.05
C ARG A 15 -46.45 2.83 -3.17
N TYR A 16 -45.41 3.55 -3.60
CA TYR A 16 -44.11 3.61 -2.92
C TYR A 16 -43.60 5.06 -2.81
N PRO A 17 -44.34 5.97 -2.15
CA PRO A 17 -44.07 7.40 -2.17
C PRO A 17 -42.66 7.76 -1.68
N THR A 18 -42.11 7.01 -0.72
CA THR A 18 -40.74 7.19 -0.24
C THR A 18 -39.70 6.88 -1.32
N VAL A 19 -39.90 5.80 -2.09
CA VAL A 19 -39.03 5.40 -3.22
C VAL A 19 -39.12 6.44 -4.34
N TRP A 20 -40.34 6.90 -4.63
CA TRP A 20 -40.56 7.95 -5.62
C TRP A 20 -39.92 9.28 -5.22
N ASN A 21 -40.02 9.66 -3.95
CA ASN A 21 -39.50 10.92 -3.42
C ASN A 21 -37.97 10.96 -3.47
N THR A 22 -37.29 9.88 -3.06
CA THR A 22 -35.83 9.83 -3.07
C THR A 22 -35.23 9.65 -4.46
N LYS A 23 -36.05 9.29 -5.46
CA LYS A 23 -35.62 8.97 -6.83
C LYS A 23 -34.57 7.85 -6.88
N ILE A 24 -34.55 6.97 -5.86
CA ILE A 24 -33.53 5.92 -5.74
C ILE A 24 -33.48 4.98 -6.95
N VAL A 25 -34.62 4.62 -7.53
CA VAL A 25 -34.67 3.76 -8.73
C VAL A 25 -33.88 4.38 -9.90
N TRP A 26 -34.07 5.67 -10.15
CA TRP A 26 -33.38 6.37 -11.23
C TRP A 26 -31.90 6.60 -10.91
N MET A 27 -31.58 6.91 -9.65
CA MET A 27 -30.19 7.09 -9.21
C MET A 27 -29.39 5.80 -9.30
N LEU A 28 -29.94 4.68 -8.85
CA LEU A 28 -29.27 3.39 -8.96
C LEU A 28 -29.15 2.92 -10.40
N SER A 29 -30.16 3.19 -11.24
CA SER A 29 -30.08 2.88 -12.67
C SER A 29 -28.96 3.69 -13.37
N ALA A 30 -28.86 4.98 -13.07
CA ALA A 30 -27.81 5.85 -13.59
C ALA A 30 -26.42 5.45 -13.06
N ALA A 31 -26.30 5.21 -11.75
CA ALA A 31 -25.06 4.75 -11.13
C ALA A 31 -24.61 3.40 -11.71
N LEU A 32 -25.53 2.45 -11.93
CA LEU A 32 -25.22 1.17 -12.58
C LEU A 32 -24.66 1.37 -13.99
N GLY A 33 -25.27 2.23 -14.80
CA GLY A 33 -24.75 2.58 -16.13
C GLY A 33 -23.33 3.15 -16.07
N LEU A 34 -23.05 4.01 -15.09
CA LEU A 34 -21.71 4.56 -14.86
C LEU A 34 -20.72 3.51 -14.35
N HIS A 35 -21.11 2.63 -13.43
CA HIS A 35 -20.27 1.51 -12.99
C HIS A 35 -19.86 0.63 -14.17
N LEU A 36 -20.78 0.33 -15.10
CA LEU A 36 -20.45 -0.39 -16.32
C LEU A 36 -19.44 0.38 -17.18
N ILE A 37 -19.62 1.68 -17.37
CA ILE A 37 -18.68 2.53 -18.11
C ILE A 37 -17.29 2.50 -17.44
N PHE A 38 -17.19 2.69 -16.12
CA PHE A 38 -15.92 2.65 -15.39
C PHE A 38 -15.26 1.27 -15.47
N PHE A 39 -16.05 0.19 -15.41
CA PHE A 39 -15.55 -1.15 -15.65
C PHE A 39 -14.96 -1.32 -17.06
N PHE A 40 -15.64 -0.81 -18.10
CA PHE A 40 -15.11 -0.82 -19.46
C PHE A 40 -13.85 0.05 -19.61
N ILE A 41 -13.79 1.22 -18.98
CA ILE A 41 -12.58 2.05 -18.97
C ILE A 41 -11.43 1.30 -18.31
N GLY A 42 -11.68 0.59 -17.20
CA GLY A 42 -10.70 -0.25 -16.53
C GLY A 42 -10.23 -1.43 -17.38
N LEU A 43 -11.11 -2.05 -18.16
CA LEU A 43 -10.72 -3.10 -19.13
C LEU A 43 -9.77 -2.57 -20.22
N LEU A 44 -9.91 -1.29 -20.59
CA LEU A 44 -9.12 -0.66 -21.64
C LEU A 44 -7.84 0.00 -21.13
N SER A 45 -7.69 0.23 -19.82
CA SER A 45 -6.59 1.03 -19.29
C SER A 45 -5.21 0.40 -19.43
N LEU A 46 -5.14 -0.93 -19.51
CA LEU A 46 -3.91 -1.70 -19.69
C LEU A 46 -3.84 -2.42 -21.03
N THR A 47 -4.65 -2.01 -22.02
CA THR A 47 -4.57 -2.62 -23.37
C THR A 47 -3.25 -2.31 -24.06
N ASN A 48 -2.64 -1.16 -23.76
CA ASN A 48 -1.24 -0.92 -24.12
C ASN A 48 -0.35 -1.61 -23.09
N VAL A 49 0.50 -2.54 -23.55
CA VAL A 49 1.44 -3.26 -22.68
C VAL A 49 2.47 -2.31 -22.06
N GLU A 50 2.81 -1.22 -22.74
CA GLU A 50 3.74 -0.21 -22.22
C GLU A 50 3.22 0.47 -20.94
N SER A 51 1.92 0.45 -20.69
CA SER A 51 1.34 0.94 -19.42
C SER A 51 1.74 0.10 -18.20
N LEU A 52 2.41 -1.04 -18.41
CA LEU A 52 2.98 -1.90 -17.37
C LEU A 52 4.51 -1.71 -17.20
N HIS A 53 5.14 -0.88 -18.02
CA HIS A 53 6.60 -0.66 -18.00
C HIS A 53 7.04 0.19 -16.81
N GLU A 54 6.17 1.05 -16.29
CA GLU A 54 6.42 1.86 -15.10
C GLU A 54 6.00 1.13 -13.83
N ARG A 55 6.63 1.44 -12.69
CA ARG A 55 6.25 0.85 -11.40
C ARG A 55 4.85 1.28 -10.98
N ASN A 56 4.19 0.42 -10.20
CA ASN A 56 2.91 0.69 -9.57
C ASN A 56 1.75 1.04 -10.53
N ALA A 57 1.62 0.35 -11.65
CA ALA A 57 0.54 0.52 -12.62
C ALA A 57 -0.88 0.40 -12.02
N ILE A 58 -1.00 -0.15 -10.82
CA ILE A 58 -2.24 -0.19 -10.05
C ILE A 58 -2.77 1.20 -9.67
N TYR A 59 -1.89 2.20 -9.50
CA TYR A 59 -2.27 3.59 -9.18
C TYR A 59 -2.60 4.43 -10.41
N ASN A 60 -2.50 3.87 -11.63
CA ASN A 60 -2.83 4.56 -12.88
C ASN A 60 -4.23 5.21 -12.87
N PHE A 61 -5.18 4.71 -12.07
CA PHE A 61 -6.48 5.37 -11.90
C PHE A 61 -6.36 6.81 -11.39
N PHE A 62 -5.47 7.05 -10.43
CA PHE A 62 -5.28 8.34 -9.76
C PHE A 62 -4.38 9.29 -10.54
N GLU A 63 -3.47 8.74 -11.34
CA GLU A 63 -2.54 9.51 -12.16
C GLU A 63 -3.14 9.87 -13.52
N ASN A 64 -4.01 9.02 -14.05
CA ASN A 64 -4.73 9.32 -15.28
C ASN A 64 -5.94 10.22 -15.00
N GLY A 65 -6.47 10.81 -16.08
CA GLY A 65 -7.70 11.62 -16.02
C GLY A 65 -8.96 10.87 -15.56
N ALA A 66 -8.90 9.56 -15.29
CA ALA A 66 -10.03 8.74 -14.86
C ALA A 66 -10.57 9.15 -13.47
N PHE A 67 -9.68 9.40 -12.50
CA PHE A 67 -10.07 9.86 -11.17
C PHE A 67 -10.81 11.21 -11.19
N PRO A 68 -10.24 12.31 -11.74
CA PRO A 68 -10.94 13.59 -11.77
C PRO A 68 -12.22 13.53 -12.61
N PHE A 69 -12.23 12.75 -13.70
CA PHE A 69 -13.45 12.52 -14.49
C PHE A 69 -14.57 11.83 -13.69
N GLY A 70 -14.23 10.82 -12.88
CA GLY A 70 -15.17 10.15 -11.98
C GLY A 70 -15.76 11.09 -10.93
N ILE A 71 -14.94 11.96 -10.35
CA ILE A 71 -15.41 12.99 -9.41
C ILE A 71 -16.38 13.96 -10.09
N ILE A 72 -16.05 14.48 -11.27
CA ILE A 72 -16.91 15.43 -12.00
C ILE A 72 -18.26 14.79 -12.31
N ILE A 73 -18.27 13.55 -12.82
CA ILE A 73 -19.51 12.82 -13.11
C ILE A 73 -20.34 12.59 -11.84
N ALA A 74 -19.69 12.16 -10.75
CA ALA A 74 -20.35 11.96 -9.47
C ALA A 74 -21.03 13.24 -8.97
N ILE A 75 -20.31 14.38 -9.02
CA ILE A 75 -20.84 15.68 -8.61
C ILE A 75 -22.04 16.08 -9.50
N LEU A 76 -21.92 15.99 -10.82
CA LEU A 76 -23.02 16.36 -11.73
C LEU A 76 -24.27 15.52 -11.47
N LEU A 77 -24.11 14.20 -11.30
CA LEU A 77 -25.20 13.28 -10.98
C LEU A 77 -25.85 13.63 -9.64
N LEU A 78 -25.04 13.91 -8.61
CA LEU A 78 -25.54 14.31 -7.29
C LEU A 78 -26.25 15.67 -7.32
N VAL A 79 -25.76 16.65 -8.08
CA VAL A 79 -26.41 17.96 -8.22
C VAL A 79 -27.79 17.81 -8.85
N VAL A 80 -27.89 17.09 -9.97
CA VAL A 80 -29.18 16.81 -10.63
C VAL A 80 -30.13 16.07 -9.69
N TRP A 81 -29.61 15.11 -8.94
CA TRP A 81 -30.39 14.39 -7.94
C TRP A 81 -30.92 15.32 -6.83
N LEU A 82 -30.06 16.13 -6.22
CA LEU A 82 -30.42 17.03 -5.13
C LEU A 82 -31.46 18.07 -5.57
N ILE A 83 -31.35 18.61 -6.78
CA ILE A 83 -32.36 19.51 -7.36
C ILE A 83 -33.74 18.82 -7.39
N ASN A 84 -33.79 17.58 -7.89
CA ASN A 84 -35.03 16.81 -7.97
C ASN A 84 -35.55 16.37 -6.60
N LEU A 85 -34.65 16.04 -5.67
CA LEU A 85 -34.96 15.63 -4.30
C LEU A 85 -35.58 16.78 -3.50
N PHE A 86 -35.04 17.99 -3.65
CA PHE A 86 -35.48 19.18 -2.90
C PHE A 86 -36.72 19.84 -3.50
N LYS A 87 -36.98 19.66 -4.80
CA LYS A 87 -38.21 20.14 -5.45
C LYS A 87 -39.47 19.63 -4.76
N ASN A 88 -39.45 18.38 -4.30
CA ASN A 88 -40.58 17.73 -3.61
C ASN A 88 -40.22 17.43 -2.16
N ASN A 89 -40.06 18.46 -1.32
CA ASN A 89 -39.71 18.18 0.07
C ASN A 89 -40.92 17.70 0.90
N GLY A 90 -41.14 16.39 0.94
CA GLY A 90 -42.18 15.76 1.77
C GLY A 90 -42.13 16.11 3.27
N PHE A 91 -40.98 16.60 3.77
CA PHE A 91 -40.85 17.02 5.17
C PHE A 91 -41.38 18.42 5.48
N LYS A 92 -41.53 19.30 4.47
CA LYS A 92 -41.99 20.69 4.65
C LYS A 92 -43.51 20.86 4.62
N ASN A 93 -44.25 19.89 4.08
CA ASN A 93 -45.70 20.02 3.82
C ASN A 93 -46.57 19.22 4.80
N PHE A 94 -46.13 19.05 6.06
CA PHE A 94 -46.85 18.29 7.12
C PHE A 94 -47.36 16.89 6.73
N TYR A 95 -46.76 16.26 5.71
CA TYR A 95 -47.14 14.91 5.33
C TYR A 95 -46.90 13.94 6.52
N PRO A 96 -47.92 13.14 6.89
CA PRO A 96 -47.76 12.15 7.94
C PRO A 96 -46.65 11.18 7.53
N THR A 97 -45.55 11.21 8.27
CA THR A 97 -44.34 10.42 8.01
C THR A 97 -44.11 9.52 9.21
N SER A 98 -44.03 8.21 8.97
CA SER A 98 -43.75 7.26 10.04
C SER A 98 -42.27 7.30 10.43
N ARG A 99 -41.92 6.78 11.62
CA ARG A 99 -40.50 6.60 12.01
C ARG A 99 -39.74 5.78 10.96
N TRP A 100 -40.42 4.80 10.36
CA TRP A 100 -39.87 3.94 9.33
C TRP A 100 -39.61 4.71 8.03
N ASP A 101 -40.45 5.66 7.67
CA ASP A 101 -40.23 6.45 6.45
C ASP A 101 -39.03 7.39 6.56
N ILE A 102 -38.72 7.88 7.77
CA ILE A 102 -37.52 8.69 8.02
C ILE A 102 -36.27 7.81 7.87
N PHE A 103 -36.24 6.66 8.55
CA PHE A 103 -35.12 5.73 8.45
C PHE A 103 -34.92 5.19 7.03
N LYS A 104 -35.98 4.80 6.31
CA LYS A 104 -35.89 4.38 4.89
C LYS A 104 -35.26 5.45 4.02
N GLN A 105 -35.62 6.72 4.23
CA GLN A 105 -35.01 7.81 3.47
C GLN A 105 -33.52 7.94 3.76
N PHE A 106 -33.10 7.83 5.01
CA PHE A 106 -31.68 7.80 5.36
C PHE A 106 -30.94 6.66 4.66
N VAL A 107 -31.49 5.44 4.73
CA VAL A 107 -30.93 4.26 4.04
C VAL A 107 -30.82 4.50 2.53
N PHE A 108 -31.84 5.10 1.91
CA PHE A 108 -31.82 5.43 0.50
C PHE A 108 -30.76 6.48 0.15
N TYR A 109 -30.57 7.51 0.98
CA TYR A 109 -29.49 8.48 0.79
C TYR A 109 -28.13 7.81 0.85
N PHE A 110 -27.90 6.98 1.87
CA PHE A 110 -26.67 6.23 2.02
C PHE A 110 -26.39 5.36 0.79
N ILE A 111 -27.37 4.55 0.35
CA ILE A 111 -27.22 3.65 -0.80
C ILE A 111 -26.87 4.46 -2.06
N ILE A 112 -27.57 5.56 -2.33
CA ILE A 112 -27.29 6.41 -3.51
C ILE A 112 -25.88 7.00 -3.44
N LEU A 113 -25.52 7.59 -2.30
CA LEU A 113 -24.21 8.23 -2.11
C LEU A 113 -23.07 7.21 -2.20
N PHE A 114 -23.26 6.02 -1.63
CA PHE A 114 -22.29 4.94 -1.70
C PHE A 114 -22.14 4.41 -3.14
N SER A 115 -23.23 4.18 -3.87
CA SER A 115 -23.14 3.77 -5.28
C SER A 115 -22.42 4.81 -6.14
N VAL A 116 -22.68 6.10 -5.93
CA VAL A 116 -22.04 7.15 -6.74
C VAL A 116 -20.58 7.40 -6.36
N SER A 117 -20.19 7.15 -5.09
CA SER A 117 -18.79 7.35 -4.66
C SER A 117 -17.87 6.19 -5.03
N THR A 118 -18.39 5.03 -5.45
CA THR A 118 -17.64 3.77 -5.57
C THR A 118 -17.25 3.37 -7.00
N PHE A 119 -17.26 4.31 -7.96
CA PHE A 119 -16.87 4.02 -9.35
C PHE A 119 -15.44 3.49 -9.50
N TYR A 120 -14.53 3.86 -8.61
CA TYR A 120 -13.17 3.32 -8.52
C TYR A 120 -13.14 1.79 -8.50
N TYR A 121 -14.02 1.15 -7.74
CA TYR A 121 -14.03 -0.31 -7.63
C TYR A 121 -14.43 -0.98 -8.93
N SER A 122 -15.38 -0.41 -9.67
CA SER A 122 -15.74 -0.94 -10.99
C SER A 122 -14.58 -0.80 -11.97
N TYR A 123 -13.87 0.33 -11.96
CA TYR A 123 -12.65 0.50 -12.75
C TYR A 123 -11.62 -0.57 -12.41
N MET A 124 -11.28 -0.73 -11.13
CA MET A 124 -10.26 -1.69 -10.70
C MET A 124 -10.66 -3.15 -10.96
N LEU A 125 -11.96 -3.47 -10.86
CA LEU A 125 -12.48 -4.77 -11.30
C LEU A 125 -12.25 -5.00 -12.80
N GLY A 126 -12.41 -3.96 -13.62
CA GLY A 126 -12.08 -3.99 -15.05
C GLY A 126 -10.59 -4.27 -15.28
N VAL A 127 -9.71 -3.52 -14.62
CA VAL A 127 -8.25 -3.70 -14.67
C VAL A 127 -7.86 -5.13 -14.31
N LYS A 128 -8.32 -5.60 -13.14
CA LYS A 128 -8.02 -6.94 -12.65
C LYS A 128 -8.53 -8.03 -13.58
N SER A 129 -9.72 -7.85 -14.16
CA SER A 129 -10.30 -8.79 -15.13
C SER A 129 -9.47 -8.88 -16.41
N TYR A 130 -9.07 -7.73 -16.98
CA TYR A 130 -8.22 -7.69 -18.17
C TYR A 130 -6.86 -8.35 -17.90
N THR A 131 -6.17 -7.96 -16.84
CA THR A 131 -4.84 -8.49 -16.48
C THR A 131 -4.88 -10.00 -16.24
N THR A 132 -5.93 -10.49 -15.56
CA THR A 132 -6.10 -11.94 -15.30
C THR A 132 -6.33 -12.73 -16.59
N LEU A 133 -7.09 -12.18 -17.53
CA LEU A 133 -7.38 -12.83 -18.81
C LEU A 133 -6.20 -12.77 -19.78
N LYS A 134 -5.56 -11.60 -19.91
CA LYS A 134 -4.47 -11.35 -20.86
C LYS A 134 -3.17 -12.06 -20.47
N TYR A 135 -2.90 -12.17 -19.17
CA TYR A 135 -1.67 -12.76 -18.64
C TYR A 135 -2.01 -13.94 -17.73
N PRO A 136 -2.31 -15.14 -18.24
CA PRO A 136 -2.54 -16.32 -17.40
C PRO A 136 -1.34 -16.60 -16.48
N SER A 137 -1.59 -17.05 -15.24
CA SER A 137 -0.52 -17.24 -14.26
C SER A 137 0.53 -18.25 -14.72
N GLU A 138 0.14 -19.35 -15.36
CA GLU A 138 1.07 -20.34 -15.91
C GLU A 138 2.05 -19.73 -16.92
N ASN A 139 1.55 -18.89 -17.84
CA ASN A 139 2.38 -18.21 -18.83
C ASN A 139 3.34 -17.20 -18.18
N ILE A 140 2.88 -16.49 -17.15
CA ILE A 140 3.71 -15.54 -16.40
C ILE A 140 4.84 -16.27 -15.67
N GLU A 141 4.56 -17.37 -14.97
CA GLU A 141 5.58 -18.16 -14.28
C GLU A 141 6.61 -18.73 -15.27
N LYS A 142 6.16 -19.21 -16.43
CA LYS A 142 7.06 -19.66 -17.51
C LYS A 142 7.96 -18.52 -17.98
N ASN A 143 7.39 -17.34 -18.23
CA ASN A 143 8.14 -16.19 -18.73
C ASN A 143 9.14 -15.67 -17.68
N ILE A 144 8.78 -15.67 -16.40
CA ILE A 144 9.69 -15.36 -15.28
C ILE A 144 10.86 -16.35 -15.28
N SER A 145 10.58 -17.65 -15.37
CA SER A 145 11.62 -18.69 -15.36
C SER A 145 12.61 -18.52 -16.52
N ILE A 146 12.12 -18.25 -17.74
CA ILE A 146 12.97 -17.99 -18.91
C ILE A 146 13.78 -16.70 -18.70
N SER A 147 13.16 -15.64 -18.18
CA SER A 147 13.83 -14.36 -17.94
C SER A 147 14.94 -14.47 -16.90
N ASN A 148 14.72 -15.22 -15.82
CA ASN A 148 15.75 -15.50 -14.81
C ASN A 148 16.95 -16.26 -15.39
N LYS A 149 16.71 -17.20 -16.32
CA LYS A 149 17.81 -17.90 -17.01
C LYS A 149 18.60 -16.98 -17.93
N ALA A 150 17.93 -16.07 -18.63
CA ALA A 150 18.58 -15.12 -19.53
C ALA A 150 19.28 -13.97 -18.79
N ALA A 151 18.84 -13.62 -17.59
CA ALA A 151 19.38 -12.51 -16.79
C ALA A 151 20.88 -12.62 -16.48
N ILE A 152 21.40 -13.85 -16.47
CA ILE A 152 22.84 -14.14 -16.41
C ILE A 152 23.59 -13.34 -17.48
N PHE A 153 23.01 -13.17 -18.66
CA PHE A 153 23.63 -12.58 -19.85
C PHE A 153 23.25 -11.11 -20.10
N PHE A 154 22.57 -10.44 -19.16
CA PHE A 154 22.18 -9.04 -19.33
C PHE A 154 23.36 -8.08 -19.33
N SER A 155 24.38 -8.34 -18.51
CA SER A 155 25.64 -7.59 -18.51
C SER A 155 25.48 -6.07 -18.33
N HIS A 156 24.48 -5.66 -17.55
CA HIS A 156 24.21 -4.26 -17.23
C HIS A 156 25.19 -3.68 -16.20
N SER A 157 25.58 -4.48 -15.21
CA SER A 157 26.51 -4.04 -14.16
C SER A 157 27.59 -5.09 -13.91
N ILE A 158 28.84 -4.65 -13.90
CA ILE A 158 29.99 -5.54 -13.62
C ILE A 158 29.91 -6.15 -12.22
N THR A 159 29.29 -5.46 -11.25
CA THR A 159 29.22 -5.88 -9.85
C THR A 159 28.59 -7.27 -9.71
N ASN A 160 27.63 -7.60 -10.59
CA ASN A 160 26.88 -8.85 -10.59
C ASN A 160 27.75 -10.06 -10.95
N TYR A 161 28.91 -9.83 -11.56
CA TYR A 161 29.81 -10.86 -12.09
C TYR A 161 31.14 -10.96 -11.34
N THR A 162 31.27 -10.23 -10.23
CA THR A 162 32.48 -10.21 -9.42
C THR A 162 32.57 -11.41 -8.47
N LEU A 163 33.76 -11.65 -7.91
CA LEU A 163 33.98 -12.71 -6.92
C LEU A 163 33.04 -12.63 -5.70
N LYS A 164 32.54 -11.44 -5.35
CA LYS A 164 31.55 -11.25 -4.27
C LYS A 164 30.32 -12.16 -4.44
N ASN A 165 29.90 -12.40 -5.67
CA ASN A 165 28.68 -13.15 -5.99
C ASN A 165 28.96 -14.64 -6.28
N LYS A 166 30.22 -15.07 -6.21
CA LYS A 166 30.55 -16.48 -6.39
C LYS A 166 30.04 -17.30 -5.21
N LYS A 167 29.13 -18.25 -5.47
CA LYS A 167 28.52 -19.14 -4.46
C LYS A 167 28.78 -20.63 -4.72
N HIS A 168 29.22 -20.99 -5.93
CA HIS A 168 29.45 -22.36 -6.35
C HIS A 168 30.74 -22.45 -7.21
N PRO A 169 31.48 -23.58 -7.18
CA PRO A 169 31.32 -24.76 -6.31
C PRO A 169 31.80 -24.51 -4.86
N ALA A 170 31.70 -25.52 -3.99
CA ALA A 170 32.33 -25.47 -2.67
C ALA A 170 33.83 -25.10 -2.80
N PRO A 171 34.40 -24.28 -1.89
CA PRO A 171 33.84 -23.89 -0.59
C PRO A 171 32.99 -22.60 -0.58
N PHE A 172 32.75 -21.95 -1.74
CA PHE A 172 32.16 -20.59 -1.80
C PHE A 172 30.74 -20.46 -1.24
N ASP A 173 29.98 -21.54 -1.17
CA ASP A 173 28.63 -21.60 -0.61
C ASP A 173 28.61 -21.36 0.90
N THR A 174 29.71 -21.66 1.58
CA THR A 174 29.85 -21.57 3.05
C THR A 174 30.61 -20.34 3.53
N LEU A 175 31.25 -19.60 2.62
CA LEU A 175 32.15 -18.50 2.95
C LEU A 175 31.48 -17.13 2.78
N PHE A 176 31.91 -16.17 3.59
CA PHE A 176 31.59 -14.75 3.42
C PHE A 176 32.67 -14.06 2.61
N CYS A 177 32.29 -13.32 1.57
CA CYS A 177 33.22 -12.49 0.80
C CYS A 177 33.14 -11.04 1.29
N GLU A 178 34.20 -10.56 1.95
CA GLU A 178 34.39 -9.16 2.27
C GLU A 178 34.89 -8.42 1.03
N ASN A 179 34.27 -7.27 0.72
CA ASN A 179 34.65 -6.44 -0.42
C ASN A 179 34.82 -4.95 -0.08
N ARG A 180 34.78 -4.61 1.23
CA ARG A 180 35.01 -3.25 1.73
C ARG A 180 36.48 -3.10 2.09
N GLU A 181 37.16 -2.17 1.44
CA GLU A 181 38.61 -1.97 1.56
C GLU A 181 39.10 -1.83 3.01
N GLY A 182 38.39 -1.04 3.83
CA GLY A 182 38.73 -0.80 5.24
C GLY A 182 38.61 -2.02 6.17
N LEU A 183 38.10 -3.15 5.67
CA LEU A 183 37.84 -4.37 6.45
C LEU A 183 38.56 -5.60 5.93
N ILE A 184 39.43 -5.41 4.92
CA ILE A 184 40.28 -6.44 4.33
C ILE A 184 41.66 -6.38 4.97
N ASP A 185 42.17 -7.54 5.38
CA ASP A 185 43.55 -7.69 5.83
C ASP A 185 44.45 -8.01 4.63
N PHE A 186 45.09 -6.98 4.07
CA PHE A 186 45.97 -7.09 2.90
C PHE A 186 47.24 -7.92 3.15
N ASN A 187 47.55 -8.26 4.40
CA ASN A 187 48.67 -9.17 4.70
C ASN A 187 48.29 -10.66 4.57
N LYS A 188 47.00 -10.94 4.37
CA LYS A 188 46.46 -12.29 4.18
C LYS A 188 46.03 -12.50 2.72
N PRO A 189 45.79 -13.75 2.30
CA PRO A 189 45.29 -14.03 0.95
C PRO A 189 44.06 -13.19 0.62
N HIS A 190 44.12 -12.50 -0.50
CA HIS A 190 43.06 -11.65 -1.05
C HIS A 190 43.18 -11.63 -2.58
N PHE A 191 42.12 -11.20 -3.24
CA PHE A 191 42.05 -11.05 -4.68
C PHE A 191 41.75 -9.60 -5.02
N SER A 192 42.38 -9.08 -6.06
CA SER A 192 42.15 -7.72 -6.54
C SER A 192 41.82 -7.73 -8.03
N TYR A 193 40.89 -6.88 -8.42
CA TYR A 193 40.57 -6.59 -9.81
C TYR A 193 40.36 -5.08 -9.94
N TYR A 194 41.33 -4.38 -10.57
CA TYR A 194 41.46 -2.93 -10.49
C TYR A 194 41.41 -2.45 -9.03
N ASP A 195 40.47 -1.55 -8.71
CA ASP A 195 40.20 -0.98 -7.40
C ASP A 195 39.27 -1.85 -6.51
N LEU A 196 38.81 -3.00 -7.00
CA LEU A 196 37.98 -3.93 -6.22
C LEU A 196 38.85 -4.98 -5.52
N ASN A 197 38.59 -5.20 -4.23
CA ASN A 197 39.29 -6.18 -3.41
C ASN A 197 38.31 -7.19 -2.81
N TYR A 198 38.73 -8.45 -2.69
CA TYR A 198 37.91 -9.55 -2.19
C TYR A 198 38.71 -10.41 -1.22
N GLN A 199 38.13 -10.70 -0.05
CA GLN A 199 38.71 -11.60 0.93
C GLN A 199 37.64 -12.53 1.51
N TYR A 200 37.92 -13.82 1.53
CA TYR A 200 36.97 -14.83 1.98
C TYR A 200 37.20 -15.22 3.43
N TYR A 201 36.12 -15.30 4.19
CA TYR A 201 36.13 -15.65 5.61
C TYR A 201 35.25 -16.86 5.90
N SER A 202 35.74 -17.74 6.77
CA SER A 202 34.86 -18.64 7.52
C SER A 202 34.02 -17.82 8.50
N LEU A 203 32.86 -18.35 8.86
CA LEU A 203 31.96 -17.71 9.81
C LEU A 203 31.83 -18.55 11.07
N TYR A 204 31.79 -17.88 12.22
CA TYR A 204 31.29 -18.47 13.46
C TYR A 204 29.97 -17.78 13.84
N THR A 205 29.14 -18.47 14.60
CA THR A 205 27.81 -17.99 14.98
C THR A 205 27.68 -17.80 16.48
N LYS A 206 26.93 -16.78 16.88
CA LYS A 206 26.36 -16.66 18.23
C LYS A 206 24.84 -16.65 18.13
N GLU A 207 24.17 -17.37 19.01
CA GLU A 207 22.71 -17.44 19.03
C GLU A 207 22.17 -16.74 20.26
N ARG A 208 21.01 -16.09 20.09
CA ARG A 208 20.29 -15.39 21.15
C ARG A 208 18.81 -15.69 21.03
N LYS A 209 18.08 -15.73 22.15
CA LYS A 209 16.61 -15.81 22.09
C LYS A 209 16.00 -14.42 21.98
N LEU A 210 14.97 -14.28 21.15
CA LEU A 210 14.20 -13.04 20.99
C LEU A 210 13.59 -12.53 22.31
N SER A 211 13.27 -13.44 23.23
CA SER A 211 12.72 -13.14 24.56
C SER A 211 13.72 -12.56 25.55
N GLU A 212 15.01 -12.54 25.21
CA GLU A 212 16.05 -11.95 26.07
C GLU A 212 16.09 -10.44 25.83
N ASP A 213 15.77 -9.64 26.86
CA ASP A 213 15.90 -8.18 26.80
C ASP A 213 17.38 -7.81 26.61
N ILE A 214 17.67 -7.06 25.56
CA ILE A 214 19.00 -6.46 25.37
C ILE A 214 18.88 -4.97 25.68
N ASP A 215 19.79 -4.45 26.49
CA ASP A 215 20.08 -3.02 26.47
C ASP A 215 20.57 -2.65 25.07
N TYR A 216 20.04 -1.58 24.49
CA TYR A 216 20.44 -1.07 23.17
C TYR A 216 21.97 -0.79 23.07
N TYR A 217 22.66 -0.71 24.21
CA TYR A 217 24.09 -0.51 24.34
C TYR A 217 24.89 -1.78 24.64
N ASP A 218 24.29 -2.96 24.55
CA ASP A 218 25.01 -4.21 24.74
C ASP A 218 25.97 -4.47 23.58
N ASN A 219 27.26 -4.48 23.91
CA ASN A 219 28.35 -4.68 22.96
C ASN A 219 28.52 -6.16 22.57
N GLU A 220 27.82 -7.11 23.21
CA GLU A 220 28.01 -8.55 22.98
C GLU A 220 27.65 -9.01 21.55
N TYR A 221 26.68 -8.32 20.93
CA TYR A 221 26.16 -8.60 19.59
C TYR A 221 26.53 -7.52 18.56
N GLN A 222 27.64 -6.80 18.75
CA GLN A 222 28.16 -5.86 17.77
C GLN A 222 29.21 -6.49 16.84
N GLY A 223 29.32 -5.98 15.61
CA GLY A 223 30.36 -6.39 14.65
C GLY A 223 30.10 -7.69 13.91
N TYR A 224 28.86 -8.19 13.90
CA TYR A 224 28.44 -9.27 13.01
C TYR A 224 28.40 -8.78 11.55
N VAL A 225 28.49 -9.72 10.60
CA VAL A 225 28.37 -9.43 9.16
C VAL A 225 26.94 -9.55 8.65
N PHE A 226 26.14 -10.42 9.24
CA PHE A 226 24.68 -10.48 9.08
C PHE A 226 24.07 -11.29 10.24
N SER A 227 22.75 -11.21 10.39
CA SER A 227 21.99 -12.01 11.35
C SER A 227 20.82 -12.72 10.66
N ARG A 228 20.33 -13.81 11.26
CA ARG A 228 19.17 -14.54 10.78
C ARG A 228 18.26 -14.88 11.96
N THR A 229 16.98 -14.56 11.82
CA THR A 229 15.96 -14.98 12.76
C THR A 229 15.27 -16.23 12.25
N LYS A 230 15.20 -17.27 13.09
CA LYS A 230 14.35 -18.44 12.85
C LYS A 230 13.61 -18.77 14.13
N ASP A 231 12.28 -18.83 14.02
CA ASP A 231 11.38 -19.02 15.15
C ASP A 231 11.60 -17.91 16.20
N SER A 232 12.11 -18.24 17.37
CA SER A 232 12.42 -17.29 18.45
C SER A 232 13.92 -17.10 18.68
N ILE A 233 14.77 -17.51 17.74
CA ILE A 233 16.24 -17.45 17.85
C ILE A 233 16.79 -16.52 16.78
N VAL A 234 17.65 -15.58 17.19
CA VAL A 234 18.48 -14.77 16.31
C VAL A 234 19.89 -15.34 16.31
N THR A 235 20.35 -15.78 15.14
CA THR A 235 21.72 -16.23 14.92
C THR A 235 22.53 -15.10 14.27
N TYR A 236 23.55 -14.61 14.95
CA TYR A 236 24.48 -13.60 14.47
C TYR A 236 25.74 -14.27 13.91
N PHE A 237 26.18 -13.84 12.73
CA PHE A 237 27.32 -14.42 12.02
C PHE A 237 28.49 -13.46 12.03
N TYR A 238 29.67 -13.95 12.41
CA TYR A 238 30.88 -13.16 12.56
C TYR A 238 32.00 -13.72 11.70
N LYS A 239 32.86 -12.85 11.18
CA LYS A 239 34.10 -13.26 10.51
C LYS A 239 34.99 -14.01 11.50
N ASP A 240 35.39 -15.22 11.15
CA ASP A 240 36.26 -16.07 11.96
C ASP A 240 37.70 -16.01 11.45
N THR A 241 38.01 -16.75 10.38
CA THR A 241 39.36 -16.83 9.81
C THR A 241 39.34 -16.56 8.31
N VAL A 242 40.41 -15.95 7.80
CA VAL A 242 40.59 -15.80 6.34
C VAL A 242 40.89 -17.17 5.74
N VAL A 243 40.13 -17.54 4.72
CA VAL A 243 40.26 -18.81 4.02
C VAL A 243 40.94 -18.57 2.68
N ASP A 244 42.06 -19.25 2.46
CA ASP A 244 42.75 -19.21 1.17
C ASP A 244 42.02 -20.06 0.12
N VAL A 245 41.33 -19.38 -0.79
CA VAL A 245 40.60 -20.00 -1.90
C VAL A 245 41.37 -19.93 -3.22
N SER A 246 42.65 -19.56 -3.21
CA SER A 246 43.51 -19.49 -4.41
C SER A 246 43.52 -20.78 -5.24
N PRO A 247 43.46 -22.00 -4.65
CA PRO A 247 43.33 -23.23 -5.44
C PRO A 247 42.05 -23.33 -6.27
N HIS A 248 41.02 -22.57 -5.92
CA HIS A 248 39.68 -22.61 -6.54
C HIS A 248 39.39 -21.41 -7.44
N ILE A 249 40.24 -20.38 -7.44
CA ILE A 249 40.09 -19.15 -8.23
C ILE A 249 41.21 -19.08 -9.27
N LYS A 250 40.83 -19.17 -10.55
CA LYS A 250 41.77 -19.01 -11.67
C LYS A 250 42.15 -17.55 -11.91
N SER A 251 41.19 -16.65 -11.77
CA SER A 251 41.34 -15.21 -11.96
C SER A 251 40.31 -14.45 -11.13
N ALA A 252 40.65 -13.21 -10.75
CA ALA A 252 39.72 -12.26 -10.13
C ALA A 252 38.87 -11.49 -11.17
N THR A 253 39.14 -11.68 -12.46
CA THR A 253 38.38 -11.08 -13.56
C THR A 253 36.89 -11.45 -13.46
N PRO A 254 35.96 -10.47 -13.57
CA PRO A 254 34.53 -10.73 -13.56
C PRO A 254 34.11 -11.73 -14.65
N SER A 255 33.25 -12.66 -14.26
CA SER A 255 32.84 -13.80 -15.10
C SER A 255 31.38 -14.13 -14.89
N TYR A 256 30.71 -14.62 -15.95
CA TYR A 256 29.36 -15.14 -15.85
C TYR A 256 29.25 -16.29 -14.83
N TYR A 257 30.33 -17.04 -14.58
CA TYR A 257 30.37 -18.07 -13.53
C TYR A 257 30.09 -17.54 -12.11
N ASN A 258 30.22 -16.24 -11.88
CA ASN A 258 29.99 -15.63 -10.57
C ASN A 258 28.58 -15.07 -10.41
N TYR A 259 27.71 -15.14 -11.42
CA TYR A 259 26.36 -14.59 -11.33
C TYR A 259 25.50 -15.43 -10.37
N SER A 260 24.91 -14.80 -9.36
CA SER A 260 24.06 -15.45 -8.36
C SER A 260 22.68 -14.82 -8.19
N ASP A 261 22.42 -13.68 -8.82
CA ASP A 261 21.19 -12.90 -8.59
C ASP A 261 19.97 -13.49 -9.28
N VAL A 262 18.79 -13.32 -8.67
CA VAL A 262 17.51 -13.68 -9.28
C VAL A 262 16.88 -12.41 -9.85
N PHE A 263 16.64 -12.37 -11.15
CA PHE A 263 16.13 -11.17 -11.83
C PHE A 263 14.72 -10.78 -11.39
N TYR A 264 13.83 -11.76 -11.28
CA TYR A 264 12.50 -11.57 -10.71
C TYR A 264 12.09 -12.81 -9.92
N GLU A 265 11.72 -12.59 -8.67
CA GLU A 265 11.10 -13.59 -7.83
C GLU A 265 9.70 -13.10 -7.46
N ARG A 266 8.71 -14.00 -7.53
CA ARG A 266 7.36 -13.69 -7.10
C ARG A 266 7.34 -13.61 -5.57
N SER A 267 7.61 -12.43 -5.02
CA SER A 267 7.76 -12.19 -3.59
C SER A 267 6.69 -12.92 -2.76
N LYS A 268 7.14 -13.61 -1.70
CA LYS A 268 6.34 -13.74 -0.48
C LYS A 268 6.10 -12.32 0.06
N ASN A 269 4.90 -11.79 -0.16
CA ASN A 269 4.42 -10.51 0.39
C ASN A 269 5.42 -9.34 0.28
N TYR A 270 5.66 -8.83 -0.93
CA TYR A 270 6.14 -7.45 -1.09
C TYR A 270 5.07 -6.51 -0.55
N TYR A 271 5.20 -6.12 0.71
CA TYR A 271 4.55 -4.92 1.20
C TYR A 271 5.23 -3.76 0.46
N PRO A 272 4.48 -2.93 -0.28
CA PRO A 272 5.07 -1.73 -0.86
C PRO A 272 5.62 -0.91 0.31
N TYR A 273 6.94 -0.76 0.35
CA TYR A 273 7.60 0.17 1.25
C TYR A 273 7.08 1.57 0.92
N TYR A 274 6.05 2.00 1.63
CA TYR A 274 5.68 3.40 1.70
C TYR A 274 6.81 4.11 2.43
N TYR A 275 7.69 4.73 1.64
CA TYR A 275 8.68 5.68 2.11
C TYR A 275 7.93 6.90 2.66
N ASN A 276 7.64 6.89 3.96
CA ASN A 276 7.31 8.10 4.73
C ASN A 276 8.61 8.59 5.37
N ASP A 277 9.49 9.22 4.60
CA ASP A 277 10.58 10.02 5.17
C ASP A 277 10.13 11.47 5.28
N TYR A 278 9.57 11.78 6.46
CA TYR A 278 9.67 13.11 7.06
C TYR A 278 10.28 12.95 8.44
N THR A 279 11.60 12.82 8.50
CA THR A 279 12.37 13.28 9.65
C THR A 279 13.76 13.71 9.16
N TYR A 280 13.90 15.03 9.01
CA TYR A 280 15.17 15.71 9.03
C TYR A 280 15.62 15.75 10.49
N GLU A 281 16.72 15.07 10.84
CA GLU A 281 17.59 15.54 11.91
C GLU A 281 19.00 14.94 11.75
N ASP A 282 19.97 15.84 11.80
CA ASP A 282 21.40 15.58 11.76
C ASP A 282 21.86 14.67 12.91
N SER A 283 22.50 13.54 12.61
CA SER A 283 23.65 13.07 13.38
C SER A 283 24.55 12.16 12.55
N TYR A 284 25.80 12.58 12.37
CA TYR A 284 26.87 11.67 11.98
C TYR A 284 27.05 10.67 13.12
N ASP A 285 26.54 9.45 12.94
CA ASP A 285 26.84 8.33 13.82
C ASP A 285 27.53 7.22 13.04
N TYR A 286 28.81 7.03 13.36
CA TYR A 286 29.56 5.84 13.00
C TYR A 286 28.99 4.69 13.82
N ASN A 287 28.07 3.89 13.26
CA ASN A 287 27.83 2.46 13.56
C ASN A 287 26.57 1.92 12.85
N GLU A 288 26.43 2.16 11.55
CA GLU A 288 25.38 1.54 10.74
C GLU A 288 25.94 0.27 10.07
N TYR A 289 25.92 -0.84 10.82
CA TYR A 289 26.14 -2.19 10.28
C TYR A 289 24.83 -2.90 9.91
N ASP A 290 23.71 -2.20 10.00
CA ASP A 290 22.40 -2.69 9.58
C ASP A 290 21.95 -1.85 8.39
N GLY A 291 21.86 -2.50 7.22
CA GLY A 291 21.04 -1.94 6.14
C GLY A 291 21.65 -1.83 4.75
N TYR A 292 22.70 -2.55 4.36
CA TYR A 292 22.98 -2.76 2.94
C TYR A 292 23.43 -4.19 2.68
N GLY A 293 22.53 -4.95 2.04
CA GLY A 293 22.69 -6.36 1.74
C GLY A 293 23.93 -6.69 0.92
N GLY A 294 24.41 -7.92 1.13
CA GLY A 294 25.44 -8.52 0.28
C GLY A 294 26.45 -9.28 1.11
N GLY A 295 26.16 -10.55 1.39
CA GLY A 295 27.16 -11.40 2.03
C GLY A 295 26.70 -12.80 2.43
N TYR A 296 25.40 -13.02 2.68
CA TYR A 296 24.91 -14.37 2.92
C TYR A 296 24.58 -15.09 1.61
N SER A 297 25.02 -16.34 1.53
CA SER A 297 24.65 -17.30 0.50
C SER A 297 23.24 -17.81 0.82
N ASP A 298 22.21 -17.04 0.50
CA ASP A 298 20.83 -17.54 0.61
C ASP A 298 20.67 -18.78 -0.31
N PRO A 299 19.94 -19.84 0.09
CA PRO A 299 19.78 -21.04 -0.70
C PRO A 299 19.37 -20.79 -2.16
N GLU A 300 18.61 -19.73 -2.43
CA GLU A 300 18.21 -19.38 -3.79
C GLU A 300 19.38 -18.85 -4.62
N SER A 301 20.22 -17.98 -4.03
CA SER A 301 21.45 -17.49 -4.67
C SER A 301 22.46 -18.61 -4.97
N ILE A 302 22.58 -19.59 -4.05
CA ILE A 302 23.42 -20.78 -4.24
C ILE A 302 22.86 -21.64 -5.37
N ALA A 303 21.55 -21.92 -5.35
CA ALA A 303 20.89 -22.72 -6.36
C ALA A 303 21.04 -22.08 -7.75
N ASN A 304 20.87 -20.76 -7.84
CA ASN A 304 21.02 -20.03 -9.09
C ASN A 304 22.47 -20.05 -9.60
N ASN A 305 23.47 -19.75 -8.75
CA ASN A 305 24.87 -19.83 -9.17
C ASN A 305 25.31 -21.28 -9.52
N THR A 306 24.73 -22.29 -8.88
CA THR A 306 24.93 -23.70 -9.23
C THR A 306 24.39 -23.99 -10.64
N TYR A 307 23.16 -23.54 -10.93
CA TYR A 307 22.58 -23.64 -12.27
C TYR A 307 23.45 -22.94 -13.33
N VAL A 308 23.91 -21.71 -13.05
CA VAL A 308 24.79 -20.95 -13.93
C VAL A 308 26.08 -21.71 -14.19
N TYR A 309 26.73 -22.20 -13.13
CA TYR A 309 27.97 -22.96 -13.24
C TYR A 309 27.80 -24.21 -14.12
N ASP A 310 26.74 -24.98 -13.90
CA ASP A 310 26.46 -26.18 -14.67
C ASP A 310 26.12 -25.86 -16.14
N LEU A 311 25.39 -24.78 -16.40
CA LEU A 311 25.08 -24.30 -17.75
C LEU A 311 26.36 -23.96 -18.52
N LEU A 312 27.22 -23.13 -17.95
CA LEU A 312 28.44 -22.68 -18.62
C LEU A 312 29.47 -23.81 -18.76
N LYS A 313 29.53 -24.72 -17.79
CA LYS A 313 30.42 -25.90 -17.83
C LYS A 313 30.04 -26.91 -18.91
N ARG A 314 28.74 -27.06 -19.23
CA ARG A 314 28.30 -27.86 -20.39
C ARG A 314 28.84 -27.29 -21.70
N ASN A 315 29.12 -25.99 -21.73
CA ASN A 315 29.69 -25.27 -22.88
C ASN A 315 28.93 -25.55 -24.20
N ASN A 316 27.60 -25.59 -24.12
CA ASN A 316 26.73 -25.89 -25.24
C ASN A 316 26.25 -24.59 -25.91
N PRO A 317 26.74 -24.24 -27.12
CA PRO A 317 26.36 -23.01 -27.80
C PRO A 317 24.87 -22.95 -28.15
N ASP A 318 24.25 -24.08 -28.53
CA ASP A 318 22.84 -24.13 -28.91
C ASP A 318 21.91 -23.90 -27.70
N GLU A 319 22.32 -24.39 -26.52
CA GLU A 319 21.58 -24.18 -25.27
C GLU A 319 21.56 -22.69 -24.90
N ILE A 320 22.72 -22.02 -24.97
CA ILE A 320 22.82 -20.57 -24.69
C ILE A 320 22.03 -19.78 -25.73
N LYS A 321 22.16 -20.09 -27.03
CA LYS A 321 21.37 -19.42 -28.08
C LYS A 321 19.86 -19.54 -27.85
N THR A 322 19.40 -20.71 -27.39
CA THR A 322 17.98 -20.94 -27.07
C THR A 322 17.52 -20.07 -25.91
N ILE A 323 18.32 -19.94 -24.85
CA ILE A 323 18.01 -19.05 -23.71
C ILE A 323 17.86 -17.60 -24.19
N LEU A 324 18.77 -17.13 -25.04
CA LEU A 324 18.73 -15.77 -25.57
C LEU A 324 17.54 -15.55 -26.52
N SER A 325 17.24 -16.50 -27.41
CA SER A 325 16.09 -16.40 -28.32
C SER A 325 14.76 -16.41 -27.56
N ASP A 326 14.60 -17.32 -26.61
CA ASP A 326 13.37 -17.45 -25.81
C ASP A 326 13.11 -16.15 -25.02
N PHE A 327 14.17 -15.51 -24.52
CA PHE A 327 14.05 -14.21 -23.87
C PHE A 327 13.67 -13.09 -24.85
N LEU A 328 14.29 -13.02 -26.03
CA LEU A 328 13.95 -11.98 -27.01
C LEU A 328 12.50 -12.11 -27.51
N GLU A 329 11.94 -13.33 -27.58
CA GLU A 329 10.50 -13.54 -27.83
C GLU A 329 9.63 -12.96 -26.69
N ILE A 330 10.05 -13.13 -25.43
CA ILE A 330 9.38 -12.53 -24.27
C ILE A 330 9.48 -11.00 -24.31
N ALA A 331 10.66 -10.47 -24.57
CA ALA A 331 10.90 -9.03 -24.72
C ALA A 331 10.01 -8.46 -25.82
N GLN A 332 9.90 -9.14 -26.96
CA GLN A 332 9.00 -8.76 -28.04
C GLN A 332 7.53 -8.82 -27.62
N PHE A 333 7.09 -9.86 -26.92
CA PHE A 333 5.71 -10.00 -26.44
C PHE A 333 5.31 -8.88 -25.48
N TYR A 334 6.22 -8.45 -24.59
CA TYR A 334 5.99 -7.37 -23.65
C TYR A 334 6.40 -5.98 -24.17
N HIS A 335 6.76 -5.87 -25.44
CA HIS A 335 7.23 -4.64 -26.09
C HIS A 335 8.42 -3.99 -25.37
N ILE A 336 9.30 -4.79 -24.78
CA ILE A 336 10.47 -4.32 -24.03
C ILE A 336 11.48 -3.73 -25.01
N PRO A 337 11.84 -2.43 -24.87
CA PRO A 337 12.80 -1.78 -25.75
C PRO A 337 14.17 -2.49 -25.71
N ASN A 338 14.65 -2.90 -26.88
CA ASN A 338 16.00 -3.42 -27.08
C ASN A 338 16.40 -3.32 -28.56
N ASN A 339 17.69 -3.50 -28.86
CA ASN A 339 18.22 -3.58 -30.23
C ASN A 339 19.07 -4.84 -30.47
N LEU A 340 18.80 -5.91 -29.73
CA LEU A 340 19.57 -7.15 -29.75
C LEU A 340 18.96 -8.17 -30.73
N THR A 341 19.82 -8.88 -31.47
CA THR A 341 19.46 -10.16 -32.09
C THR A 341 20.14 -11.32 -31.36
N THR A 342 19.62 -12.53 -31.48
CA THR A 342 20.18 -13.72 -30.81
C THR A 342 21.66 -13.91 -31.15
N ASP A 343 22.05 -13.78 -32.43
CA ASP A 343 23.43 -14.00 -32.85
C ASP A 343 24.37 -12.86 -32.43
N GLU A 344 23.90 -11.61 -32.39
CA GLU A 344 24.69 -10.48 -31.90
C GLU A 344 24.90 -10.60 -30.39
N TRP A 345 23.84 -10.85 -29.63
CA TRP A 345 23.92 -11.02 -28.18
C TRP A 345 24.79 -12.23 -27.81
N PHE A 346 24.64 -13.35 -28.53
CA PHE A 346 25.48 -14.54 -28.33
C PHE A 346 26.98 -14.24 -28.48
N LYS A 347 27.37 -13.43 -29.48
CA LYS A 347 28.79 -13.03 -29.66
C LYS A 347 29.34 -12.20 -28.50
N LEU A 348 28.49 -11.46 -27.79
CA LEU A 348 28.90 -10.66 -26.64
C LEU A 348 29.20 -11.53 -25.41
N VAL A 349 28.50 -12.65 -25.28
CA VAL A 349 28.48 -13.43 -24.02
C VAL A 349 29.14 -14.81 -24.11
N TYR A 350 29.25 -15.39 -25.31
CA TYR A 350 29.80 -16.73 -25.49
C TYR A 350 31.33 -16.69 -25.68
N HIS A 351 32.03 -16.79 -24.54
CA HIS A 351 33.49 -16.91 -24.49
C HIS A 351 33.86 -18.24 -23.82
N PRO A 352 33.92 -19.36 -24.56
CA PRO A 352 33.94 -20.71 -24.00
C PRO A 352 35.16 -21.05 -23.12
N ASP A 353 36.23 -20.28 -23.22
CA ASP A 353 37.47 -20.52 -22.48
C ASP A 353 37.34 -20.13 -20.98
N ASP A 354 36.66 -19.02 -20.69
CA ASP A 354 36.61 -18.42 -19.35
C ASP A 354 35.26 -17.77 -18.97
N PHE A 355 34.42 -17.43 -19.96
CA PHE A 355 33.20 -16.66 -19.81
C PHE A 355 33.41 -15.34 -19.03
N TYR A 356 34.52 -14.63 -19.28
CA TYR A 356 34.73 -13.29 -18.75
C TYR A 356 33.74 -12.29 -19.35
N VAL A 357 33.35 -11.31 -18.54
CA VAL A 357 32.44 -10.24 -18.95
C VAL A 357 33.25 -9.11 -19.59
N ASN A 358 33.38 -9.18 -20.92
CA ASN A 358 34.13 -8.21 -21.73
C ASN A 358 33.22 -7.31 -22.60
N ALA A 359 31.90 -7.39 -22.41
CA ALA A 359 30.94 -6.57 -23.14
C ALA A 359 29.78 -6.20 -22.22
N PHE A 360 29.50 -4.90 -22.10
CA PHE A 360 28.39 -4.37 -21.31
C PHE A 360 27.26 -3.88 -22.22
N ILE A 361 26.02 -4.07 -21.78
CA ILE A 361 24.80 -3.71 -22.49
C ILE A 361 24.09 -2.63 -21.67
N HIS A 362 23.68 -1.54 -22.31
CA HIS A 362 22.94 -0.48 -21.62
C HIS A 362 21.59 -1.00 -21.13
N ASN A 363 21.16 -0.56 -19.95
CA ASN A 363 19.85 -0.86 -19.38
C ASN A 363 18.75 0.07 -19.92
N GLU A 364 19.07 1.05 -20.76
CA GLU A 364 18.12 1.97 -21.38
C GLU A 364 18.62 2.49 -22.73
N LYS A 365 17.70 3.03 -23.55
CA LYS A 365 18.00 3.47 -24.92
C LYS A 365 18.82 4.76 -25.00
N ASN A 366 18.57 5.70 -24.09
CA ASN A 366 19.14 7.05 -24.12
C ASN A 366 20.05 7.25 -22.89
N TRP A 367 21.06 6.39 -22.77
CA TRP A 367 22.02 6.55 -21.69
C TRP A 367 22.79 7.86 -21.87
N HIS A 368 22.61 8.78 -20.93
CA HIS A 368 23.38 10.01 -20.85
C HIS A 368 24.55 9.77 -19.90
N ALA A 369 25.78 9.83 -20.43
CA ALA A 369 26.95 9.89 -19.58
C ALA A 369 26.82 11.11 -18.65
N ASP A 370 26.85 10.89 -17.34
CA ASP A 370 26.95 11.97 -16.38
C ASP A 370 28.11 12.90 -16.77
N LEU A 371 27.79 14.16 -17.06
CA LEU A 371 28.73 15.18 -17.55
C LEU A 371 29.64 15.75 -16.45
N TYR A 372 29.77 15.07 -15.32
CA TYR A 372 30.62 15.52 -14.23
C TYR A 372 32.07 15.07 -14.46
N ALA A 373 32.95 16.05 -14.67
CA ALA A 373 34.39 15.86 -14.86
C ALA A 373 35.07 15.42 -13.56
N LYS A 374 34.86 14.16 -13.16
CA LYS A 374 35.68 13.48 -12.14
C LYS A 374 36.66 12.55 -12.84
N GLU A 375 37.86 12.41 -12.27
CA GLU A 375 38.82 11.43 -12.75
C GLU A 375 38.24 10.03 -12.60
N LYS A 376 38.06 9.32 -13.72
CA LYS A 376 37.51 7.96 -13.73
C LYS A 376 38.51 6.96 -13.15
N THR A 377 38.03 6.02 -12.33
CA THR A 377 38.84 4.88 -11.86
C THR A 377 39.21 3.96 -13.02
N GLU A 378 40.17 3.05 -12.82
CA GLU A 378 40.56 2.09 -13.86
C GLU A 378 39.41 1.15 -14.23
N LEU A 379 38.60 0.75 -13.24
CA LEU A 379 37.39 -0.04 -13.48
C LEU A 379 36.35 0.74 -14.30
N GLU A 380 36.11 2.01 -13.99
CA GLU A 380 35.18 2.85 -14.75
C GLU A 380 35.66 3.05 -16.20
N LYS A 381 36.97 3.16 -16.43
CA LYS A 381 37.56 3.17 -17.78
C LYS A 381 37.34 1.83 -18.48
N PHE A 382 37.62 0.72 -17.81
CA PHE A 382 37.37 -0.62 -18.36
C PHE A 382 35.91 -0.80 -18.78
N ILE A 383 34.95 -0.47 -17.91
CA ILE A 383 33.52 -0.55 -18.21
C ILE A 383 33.20 0.34 -19.42
N SER A 384 33.66 1.59 -19.41
CA SER A 384 33.41 2.55 -20.49
C SER A 384 33.94 2.07 -21.84
N ASP A 385 35.11 1.44 -21.87
CA ASP A 385 35.76 0.96 -23.10
C ASP A 385 35.12 -0.33 -23.64
N HIS A 386 34.47 -1.10 -22.76
CA HIS A 386 33.81 -2.37 -23.09
C HIS A 386 32.28 -2.25 -23.16
N THR A 387 31.73 -1.05 -22.99
CA THR A 387 30.29 -0.80 -23.16
C THR A 387 29.94 -0.73 -24.64
N THR A 388 28.96 -1.53 -25.04
CA THR A 388 28.52 -1.64 -26.43
C THR A 388 27.41 -0.64 -26.75
N ASN A 389 27.11 -0.46 -28.04
CA ASN A 389 25.93 0.31 -28.47
C ASN A 389 24.61 -0.46 -28.33
N TYR A 390 24.64 -1.68 -27.78
CA TYR A 390 23.43 -2.46 -27.54
C TYR A 390 22.76 -2.02 -26.24
N TYR A 391 21.44 -2.14 -26.20
CA TYR A 391 20.64 -1.89 -25.01
C TYR A 391 19.52 -2.92 -24.85
N LEU A 392 19.17 -3.16 -23.59
CA LEU A 392 18.04 -3.99 -23.17
C LEU A 392 17.42 -3.36 -21.92
N ASP A 393 16.17 -2.94 -22.02
CA ASP A 393 15.46 -2.31 -20.90
C ASP A 393 14.85 -3.36 -19.96
N SER A 394 15.72 -4.10 -19.26
CA SER A 394 15.29 -5.22 -18.40
C SER A 394 14.44 -4.76 -17.21
N GLU A 395 14.61 -3.53 -16.74
CA GLU A 395 13.82 -2.98 -15.63
C GLU A 395 12.33 -2.88 -16.00
N LYS A 396 12.01 -2.48 -17.24
CA LYS A 396 10.61 -2.48 -17.69
C LYS A 396 9.98 -3.87 -17.68
N LEU A 397 10.74 -4.92 -17.99
CA LEU A 397 10.23 -6.30 -17.89
C LEU A 397 10.01 -6.71 -16.44
N HIS A 398 10.91 -6.31 -15.54
CA HIS A 398 10.75 -6.52 -14.11
C HIS A 398 9.44 -5.86 -13.61
N ASN A 399 9.24 -4.59 -13.97
CA ASN A 399 8.02 -3.83 -13.63
C ASN A 399 6.76 -4.48 -14.21
N VAL A 400 6.82 -5.06 -15.42
CA VAL A 400 5.69 -5.80 -15.99
C VAL A 400 5.31 -6.98 -15.11
N PHE A 401 6.27 -7.80 -14.69
CA PHE A 401 5.99 -8.95 -13.82
C PHE A 401 5.46 -8.51 -12.46
N GLU A 402 6.07 -7.48 -11.86
CA GLU A 402 5.62 -6.89 -10.61
C GLU A 402 4.17 -6.39 -10.70
N ASN A 403 3.87 -5.56 -11.69
CA ASN A 403 2.54 -5.00 -11.89
C ASN A 403 1.48 -6.07 -12.13
N VAL A 404 1.77 -7.07 -12.97
CA VAL A 404 0.83 -8.18 -13.23
C VAL A 404 0.55 -8.96 -11.94
N ASN A 405 1.58 -9.24 -11.15
CA ASN A 405 1.42 -9.93 -9.87
C ASN A 405 0.61 -9.07 -8.88
N THR A 406 0.99 -7.82 -8.68
CA THR A 406 0.35 -6.86 -7.77
C THR A 406 -1.12 -6.65 -8.10
N ILE A 407 -1.48 -6.42 -9.37
CA ILE A 407 -2.88 -6.24 -9.79
C ILE A 407 -3.72 -7.48 -9.49
N LYS A 408 -3.17 -8.68 -9.71
CA LYS A 408 -3.86 -9.94 -9.46
C LYS A 408 -4.03 -10.24 -7.97
N SER A 409 -2.99 -10.00 -7.17
CA SER A 409 -3.01 -10.25 -5.73
C SER A 409 -3.75 -9.17 -4.94
N TYR A 410 -3.93 -7.97 -5.52
CA TYR A 410 -4.56 -6.84 -4.84
C TYR A 410 -5.97 -7.18 -4.34
N ASP A 411 -6.18 -7.01 -3.03
CA ASP A 411 -7.50 -7.02 -2.43
C ASP A 411 -8.14 -5.64 -2.63
N LEU A 412 -9.15 -5.62 -3.50
CA LEU A 412 -9.88 -4.40 -3.84
C LEU A 412 -10.55 -3.78 -2.62
N PHE A 413 -11.06 -4.59 -1.69
CA PHE A 413 -11.92 -4.09 -0.62
C PHE A 413 -11.17 -3.85 0.69
N SER A 414 -9.99 -4.44 0.86
CA SER A 414 -9.19 -4.27 2.07
C SER A 414 -8.80 -2.81 2.29
N GLY A 415 -9.12 -2.27 3.48
CA GLY A 415 -8.77 -0.92 3.94
C GLY A 415 -9.55 0.22 3.28
N SER A 416 -9.55 0.31 1.95
CA SER A 416 -10.08 1.46 1.20
C SER A 416 -11.62 1.60 1.29
N ILE A 417 -12.35 0.49 1.41
CA ILE A 417 -13.82 0.50 1.39
C ILE A 417 -14.43 1.28 2.56
N HIS A 418 -13.73 1.28 3.69
CA HIS A 418 -14.12 2.00 4.90
C HIS A 418 -14.27 3.50 4.64
N ILE A 419 -13.39 4.09 3.82
CA ILE A 419 -13.43 5.51 3.47
C ILE A 419 -14.73 5.84 2.72
N PHE A 420 -15.08 5.03 1.71
CA PHE A 420 -16.29 5.24 0.91
C PHE A 420 -17.57 5.02 1.72
N ILE A 421 -17.58 4.02 2.61
CA ILE A 421 -18.69 3.75 3.53
C ILE A 421 -18.91 4.95 4.46
N TRP A 422 -17.86 5.45 5.12
CA TRP A 422 -17.97 6.57 6.05
C TRP A 422 -18.28 7.90 5.35
N LEU A 423 -17.71 8.14 4.18
CA LEU A 423 -18.05 9.30 3.36
C LEU A 423 -19.54 9.30 2.99
N ALA A 424 -20.06 8.17 2.51
CA ALA A 424 -21.48 8.04 2.17
C ALA A 424 -22.37 8.18 3.41
N PHE A 425 -21.99 7.60 4.55
CA PHE A 425 -22.73 7.72 5.81
C PHE A 425 -22.78 9.16 6.32
N GLY A 426 -21.64 9.87 6.29
CA GLY A 426 -21.54 11.28 6.69
C GLY A 426 -22.39 12.19 5.80
N LEU A 427 -22.28 12.04 4.48
CA LEU A 427 -23.08 12.80 3.52
C LEU A 427 -24.59 12.49 3.65
N ALA A 428 -24.96 11.22 3.87
CA ALA A 428 -26.35 10.82 4.10
C ALA A 428 -26.90 11.42 5.40
N SER A 429 -26.08 11.46 6.45
CA SER A 429 -26.43 12.08 7.73
C SER A 429 -26.63 13.58 7.56
N MET A 430 -25.73 14.28 6.84
CA MET A 430 -25.87 15.70 6.53
C MET A 430 -27.13 16.01 5.72
N LEU A 431 -27.43 15.17 4.72
CA LEU A 431 -28.64 15.31 3.93
C LEU A 431 -29.90 15.08 4.76
N LEU A 432 -29.89 14.09 5.67
CA LEU A 432 -30.98 13.86 6.62
C LEU A 432 -31.17 15.07 7.54
N MET A 433 -30.11 15.59 8.15
CA MET A 433 -30.12 16.78 9.01
C MET A 433 -30.74 17.98 8.30
N PHE A 434 -30.29 18.28 7.07
CA PHE A 434 -30.83 19.35 6.23
C PHE A 434 -32.32 19.19 5.98
N ARG A 435 -32.75 17.98 5.58
CA ARG A 435 -34.15 17.72 5.20
C ARG A 435 -35.09 17.71 6.39
N VAL A 436 -34.62 17.29 7.56
CA VAL A 436 -35.39 17.23 8.80
C VAL A 436 -35.51 18.61 9.44
N THR A 437 -34.39 19.30 9.65
CA THR A 437 -34.34 20.49 10.51
C THR A 437 -34.42 21.81 9.74
N ASN A 438 -34.07 21.85 8.45
CA ASN A 438 -33.85 23.03 7.59
C ASN A 438 -32.40 23.58 7.57
N LEU A 439 -32.12 24.43 6.58
CA LEU A 439 -30.79 25.02 6.36
C LEU A 439 -30.31 25.85 7.55
N ARG A 440 -31.21 26.65 8.14
CA ARG A 440 -30.88 27.56 9.24
C ARG A 440 -30.38 26.80 10.46
N ILE A 441 -31.10 25.75 10.88
CA ILE A 441 -30.71 24.93 12.03
C ILE A 441 -29.45 24.13 11.71
N LEU A 442 -29.31 23.58 10.50
CA LEU A 442 -28.09 22.89 10.07
C LEU A 442 -26.84 23.79 10.15
N LEU A 443 -26.92 25.01 9.62
CA LEU A 443 -25.80 25.97 9.68
C LEU A 443 -25.46 26.33 11.12
N PHE A 444 -26.45 26.55 11.98
CA PHE A 444 -26.20 26.76 13.40
C PHE A 444 -25.55 25.55 14.06
N SER A 445 -25.95 24.32 13.73
CA SER A 445 -25.27 23.12 14.24
C SER A 445 -23.80 23.08 13.87
N ILE A 446 -23.46 23.37 12.62
CA ILE A 446 -22.06 23.40 12.14
C ILE A 446 -21.26 24.47 12.91
N ILE A 447 -21.80 25.68 13.04
CA ILE A 447 -21.16 26.77 13.78
C ILE A 447 -21.01 26.41 15.26
N THR A 448 -22.05 25.86 15.89
CA THR A 448 -22.01 25.43 17.29
C THR A 448 -20.97 24.34 17.52
N THR A 449 -20.85 23.35 16.64
CA THR A 449 -19.80 22.33 16.72
C THR A 449 -18.41 22.95 16.62
N GLY A 450 -18.19 23.89 15.69
CA GLY A 450 -16.91 24.60 15.56
C GLY A 450 -16.55 25.42 16.80
N VAL A 451 -17.48 26.23 17.30
CA VAL A 451 -17.29 27.03 18.53
C VAL A 451 -17.04 26.14 19.74
N LEU A 452 -17.77 25.03 19.86
CA LEU A 452 -17.59 24.07 20.94
C LEU A 452 -16.21 23.40 20.88
N ALA A 453 -15.75 23.02 19.69
CA ALA A 453 -14.42 22.46 19.49
C ALA A 453 -13.33 23.46 19.92
N THR A 454 -13.42 24.73 19.49
CA THR A 454 -12.47 25.77 19.91
C THR A 454 -12.50 25.99 21.42
N PHE A 455 -13.68 26.03 22.03
CA PHE A 455 -13.82 26.18 23.48
C PHE A 455 -13.19 24.99 24.24
N ILE A 456 -13.44 23.76 23.79
CA ILE A 456 -12.81 22.56 24.35
C ILE A 456 -11.29 22.64 24.22
N SER A 457 -10.75 22.98 23.04
CA SER A 457 -9.30 23.13 22.85
C SER A 457 -8.67 24.16 23.80
N LEU A 458 -9.35 25.30 24.04
CA LEU A 458 -8.88 26.30 25.00
C LEU A 458 -8.91 25.78 26.44
N LEU A 459 -9.94 25.02 26.83
CA LEU A 459 -9.99 24.39 28.14
C LEU A 459 -8.87 23.36 28.33
N ILE A 460 -8.58 22.57 27.29
CA ILE A 460 -7.48 21.59 27.30
C ILE A 460 -6.13 22.30 27.46
N LEU A 461 -5.90 23.37 26.70
CA LEU A 461 -4.69 24.17 26.79
C LEU A 461 -4.52 24.76 28.20
N LEU A 462 -5.58 25.35 28.76
CA LEU A 462 -5.58 25.88 30.11
C LEU A 462 -5.29 24.79 31.16
N TYR A 463 -5.93 23.63 31.04
CA TYR A 463 -5.73 22.51 31.96
C TYR A 463 -4.29 22.00 31.92
N THR A 464 -3.69 21.93 30.73
CA THR A 464 -2.28 21.52 30.53
C THR A 464 -1.30 22.47 31.21
N PHE A 465 -1.60 23.78 31.29
CA PHE A 465 -0.79 24.74 32.05
C PHE A 465 -0.94 24.62 33.57
N LEU A 466 -2.05 24.08 34.06
CA LEU A 466 -2.39 24.01 35.48
C LEU A 466 -2.02 22.68 36.15
N VAL A 467 -1.88 21.60 35.38
CA VAL A 467 -1.73 20.23 35.90
C VAL A 467 -0.57 19.50 35.20
N SER A 468 0.12 18.61 35.91
CA SER A 468 1.16 17.74 35.34
C SER A 468 0.64 16.91 34.16
N SER A 469 1.52 16.64 33.18
CA SER A 469 1.19 15.99 31.91
C SER A 469 0.41 14.67 32.03
N SER A 470 0.69 13.84 33.04
CA SER A 470 0.04 12.53 33.22
C SER A 470 -1.48 12.58 33.47
N ASN A 471 -2.00 13.66 34.08
CA ASN A 471 -3.43 13.77 34.35
C ASN A 471 -4.23 14.34 33.16
N VAL A 472 -3.54 14.94 32.18
CA VAL A 472 -4.15 15.57 31.01
C VAL A 472 -4.72 14.51 30.05
N GLU A 473 -4.05 13.36 29.95
CA GLU A 473 -4.40 12.29 29.01
C GLU A 473 -5.82 11.75 29.22
N TYR A 474 -6.25 11.58 30.48
CA TYR A 474 -7.60 11.13 30.82
C TYR A 474 -8.63 12.26 30.85
N PHE A 475 -8.24 13.47 31.21
CA PHE A 475 -9.16 14.59 31.33
C PHE A 475 -9.89 14.90 30.01
N ILE A 476 -9.15 14.91 28.89
CA ILE A 476 -9.68 15.24 27.56
C ILE A 476 -10.82 14.31 27.13
N PRO A 477 -10.64 12.99 27.03
CA PRO A 477 -11.69 12.11 26.54
C PRO A 477 -12.92 12.09 27.47
N TYR A 478 -12.74 12.20 28.78
CA TYR A 478 -13.87 12.29 29.73
C TYR A 478 -14.63 13.62 29.62
N LEU A 479 -13.95 14.74 29.39
CA LEU A 479 -14.60 16.03 29.15
C LEU A 479 -15.47 15.97 27.87
N ILE A 480 -14.91 15.43 26.78
CA ILE A 480 -15.64 15.25 25.52
C ILE A 480 -16.84 14.30 25.72
N LEU A 481 -16.65 13.21 26.47
CA LEU A 481 -17.72 12.26 26.79
C LEU A 481 -18.86 12.92 27.58
N MET A 482 -18.53 13.75 28.58
CA MET A 482 -19.50 14.48 29.40
C MET A 482 -20.32 15.47 28.57
N ILE A 483 -19.65 16.26 27.73
CA ILE A 483 -20.29 17.23 26.84
C ILE A 483 -21.16 16.50 25.81
N GLY A 484 -20.64 15.44 25.19
CA GLY A 484 -21.37 14.61 24.23
C GLY A 484 -22.63 13.98 24.84
N SER A 485 -22.53 13.47 26.07
CA SER A 485 -23.66 12.92 26.83
C SER A 485 -24.70 13.98 27.14
N THR A 486 -24.27 15.20 27.47
CA THR A 486 -25.17 16.33 27.71
C THR A 486 -25.93 16.69 26.44
N ILE A 487 -25.24 16.81 25.30
CA ILE A 487 -25.87 17.12 24.00
C ILE A 487 -26.84 16.02 23.59
N LEU A 488 -26.46 14.75 23.75
CA LEU A 488 -27.32 13.59 23.45
C LEU A 488 -28.57 13.53 24.34
N SER A 489 -28.45 13.91 25.63
CA SER A 489 -29.57 13.85 26.56
C SER A 489 -30.69 14.86 26.25
N ILE A 490 -30.36 16.01 25.65
CA ILE A 490 -31.33 17.07 25.34
C ILE A 490 -32.44 16.58 24.40
N PRO A 491 -32.17 16.03 23.19
CA PRO A 491 -33.23 15.48 22.33
C PRO A 491 -33.92 14.24 22.91
N LEU A 492 -33.25 13.45 23.76
CA LEU A 492 -33.81 12.22 24.31
C LEU A 492 -34.84 12.48 25.41
N PHE A 493 -34.54 13.39 26.34
CA PHE A 493 -35.33 13.56 27.57
C PHE A 493 -35.97 14.94 27.69
N PHE A 494 -35.37 15.99 27.12
CA PHE A 494 -35.76 17.38 27.36
C PHE A 494 -36.32 18.08 26.11
N ILE A 495 -36.70 17.32 25.09
CA ILE A 495 -37.08 17.85 23.78
C ILE A 495 -38.28 18.80 23.81
N ASP A 496 -39.22 18.61 24.74
CA ASP A 496 -40.41 19.45 24.92
C ASP A 496 -40.14 20.64 25.86
N SER A 497 -39.02 20.61 26.60
CA SER A 497 -38.69 21.59 27.63
C SER A 497 -37.76 22.71 27.14
N VAL A 498 -37.21 22.58 25.94
CA VAL A 498 -36.25 23.54 25.36
C VAL A 498 -36.78 24.13 24.04
N LYS A 499 -36.25 25.29 23.64
CA LYS A 499 -36.60 25.93 22.38
C LYS A 499 -36.35 24.99 21.20
N LYS A 500 -37.29 24.92 20.25
CA LYS A 500 -37.23 24.03 19.08
C LYS A 500 -35.94 24.19 18.27
N THR A 501 -35.45 25.43 18.14
CA THR A 501 -34.18 25.73 17.48
C THR A 501 -32.99 25.11 18.20
N PHE A 502 -32.93 25.22 19.53
CA PHE A 502 -31.86 24.66 20.34
C PHE A 502 -31.90 23.13 20.38
N SER A 503 -33.07 22.51 20.61
CA SER A 503 -33.20 21.05 20.49
C SER A 503 -32.88 20.56 19.08
N GLY A 504 -33.19 21.35 18.05
CA GLY A 504 -32.83 21.05 16.66
C GLY A 504 -31.33 21.06 16.42
N ILE A 505 -30.61 22.01 17.05
CA ILE A 505 -29.14 22.06 17.01
C ILE A 505 -28.56 20.80 17.65
N CYS A 506 -28.98 20.47 18.88
CA CYS A 506 -28.52 19.25 19.57
C CYS A 506 -28.87 17.99 18.78
N LEU A 507 -30.06 17.93 18.19
CA LEU A 507 -30.51 16.80 17.37
C LEU A 507 -29.57 16.55 16.17
N ASN A 508 -29.18 17.59 15.46
CA ASN A 508 -28.22 17.47 14.34
C ASN A 508 -26.83 17.07 14.83
N ILE A 509 -26.32 17.68 15.91
CA ILE A 509 -25.01 17.31 16.48
C ILE A 509 -25.02 15.84 16.92
N THR A 510 -26.12 15.37 17.49
CA THR A 510 -26.32 13.97 17.84
C THR A 510 -26.33 13.05 16.61
N ILE A 511 -27.02 13.41 15.51
CA ILE A 511 -27.04 12.62 14.27
C ILE A 511 -25.63 12.45 13.70
N GLY A 512 -24.85 13.53 13.62
CA GLY A 512 -23.48 13.48 13.09
C GLY A 512 -22.44 12.90 14.07
N GLY A 513 -22.63 13.11 15.36
CA GLY A 513 -21.64 12.83 16.40
C GLY A 513 -21.82 11.50 17.12
N PHE A 514 -22.97 10.81 17.03
CA PHE A 514 -23.23 9.59 17.82
C PHE A 514 -22.20 8.49 17.58
N VAL A 515 -21.79 8.26 16.33
CA VAL A 515 -20.78 7.25 16.02
C VAL A 515 -19.44 7.61 16.66
N LEU A 516 -19.01 8.87 16.56
CA LEU A 516 -17.76 9.34 17.18
C LEU A 516 -17.83 9.25 18.71
N TYR A 517 -19.02 9.50 19.29
CA TYR A 517 -19.28 9.31 20.71
C TYR A 517 -19.13 7.83 21.13
N MET A 518 -19.63 6.88 20.33
CA MET A 518 -19.41 5.45 20.57
C MET A 518 -17.94 5.05 20.44
N PHE A 519 -17.24 5.59 19.43
CA PHE A 519 -15.80 5.37 19.28
C PHE A 519 -15.02 5.91 20.47
N LEU A 520 -15.40 7.08 20.99
CA LEU A 520 -14.80 7.67 22.20
C LEU A 520 -14.96 6.75 23.41
N ILE A 521 -16.12 6.12 23.60
CA ILE A 521 -16.34 5.15 24.69
C ILE A 521 -15.40 3.94 24.54
N ILE A 522 -15.29 3.38 23.33
CA ILE A 522 -14.36 2.27 23.04
C ILE A 522 -12.92 2.71 23.29
N GLY A 523 -12.56 3.93 22.89
CA GLY A 523 -11.25 4.53 23.13
C GLY A 523 -10.94 4.65 24.62
N ILE A 524 -11.85 5.20 25.43
CA ILE A 524 -11.68 5.31 26.89
C ILE A 524 -11.49 3.93 27.53
N ILE A 525 -12.31 2.94 27.16
CA ILE A 525 -12.17 1.56 27.65
C ILE A 525 -10.79 1.01 27.30
N SER A 526 -10.34 1.22 26.06
CA SER A 526 -9.05 0.72 25.57
C SER A 526 -7.87 1.43 26.24
N MET A 527 -7.99 2.73 26.54
CA MET A 527 -6.98 3.48 27.31
C MET A 527 -6.77 2.87 28.70
N HIS A 528 -7.86 2.63 29.44
CA HIS A 528 -7.78 1.99 30.76
C HIS A 528 -7.25 0.56 30.70
N GLN A 529 -7.62 -0.20 29.66
CA GLN A 529 -7.07 -1.55 29.45
C GLN A 529 -5.58 -1.50 29.15
N SER A 530 -5.14 -0.61 28.25
CA SER A 530 -3.73 -0.42 27.91
C SER A 530 -2.91 -0.06 29.15
N ASP A 531 -3.39 0.85 29.99
CA ASP A 531 -2.67 1.21 31.22
C ASP A 531 -2.66 0.07 32.23
N PHE A 532 -3.76 -0.67 32.39
CA PHE A 532 -3.77 -1.88 33.20
C PHE A 532 -2.76 -2.92 32.68
N CYS A 533 -2.69 -3.10 31.36
CA CYS A 533 -1.72 -3.98 30.71
C CYS A 533 -0.29 -3.55 30.99
N ARG A 534 0.03 -2.25 30.93
CA ARG A 534 1.37 -1.72 31.24
C ARG A 534 1.79 -1.94 32.70
N THR A 535 0.82 -2.02 33.62
CA THR A 535 1.11 -2.23 35.06
C THR A 535 1.29 -3.70 35.46
N LYS A 536 0.86 -4.65 34.63
CA LYS A 536 1.20 -6.07 34.77
C LYS A 536 2.44 -6.31 33.92
N ASP A 537 3.50 -6.86 34.51
CA ASP A 537 4.83 -7.05 33.90
C ASP A 537 4.84 -7.38 32.40
N TYR A 538 5.89 -6.88 31.74
CA TYR A 538 6.20 -6.91 30.30
C TYR A 538 6.13 -8.29 29.59
N TYR A 539 5.93 -9.39 30.33
CA TYR A 539 6.03 -10.77 29.85
C TYR A 539 4.68 -11.50 29.64
N ASP A 540 3.53 -10.89 29.92
CA ASP A 540 2.24 -11.50 29.59
C ASP A 540 1.84 -11.12 28.15
N GLU A 541 2.25 -11.95 27.18
CA GLU A 541 2.02 -11.77 25.73
C GLU A 541 0.52 -11.70 25.33
N ASN A 542 -0.41 -11.90 26.28
CA ASN A 542 -1.85 -11.96 26.01
C ASN A 542 -2.68 -10.89 26.75
N CYS A 543 -2.18 -9.66 26.86
CA CYS A 543 -3.00 -8.59 27.44
C CYS A 543 -4.08 -8.08 26.46
N PHE A 544 -5.34 -8.20 26.85
CA PHE A 544 -6.48 -7.82 26.02
C PHE A 544 -6.70 -6.30 26.05
N VAL A 545 -6.49 -5.66 24.91
CA VAL A 545 -6.91 -4.28 24.63
C VAL A 545 -7.99 -4.31 23.55
N LEU A 546 -9.16 -3.74 23.85
CA LEU A 546 -10.36 -3.88 23.02
C LEU A 546 -10.16 -3.35 21.59
N ILE A 547 -9.55 -2.17 21.43
CA ILE A 547 -9.33 -1.58 20.11
C ILE A 547 -8.31 -2.37 19.28
N ASP A 548 -7.25 -2.89 19.91
CA ASP A 548 -6.22 -3.69 19.24
C ASP A 548 -6.76 -5.06 18.83
N TYR A 549 -7.54 -5.70 19.71
CA TYR A 549 -8.20 -6.96 19.43
C TYR A 549 -9.20 -6.86 18.27
N LEU A 550 -10.00 -5.79 18.23
CA LEU A 550 -10.99 -5.59 17.18
C LEU A 550 -10.35 -5.08 15.88
N GLY A 551 -9.27 -4.31 15.96
CA GLY A 551 -8.60 -3.68 14.82
C GLY A 551 -9.59 -2.97 13.88
N MET A 552 -9.49 -3.27 12.59
CA MET A 552 -10.39 -2.73 11.55
C MET A 552 -11.86 -3.16 11.71
N THR A 553 -12.15 -4.23 12.45
CA THR A 553 -13.53 -4.67 12.74
C THR A 553 -14.30 -3.60 13.52
N THR A 554 -13.60 -2.79 14.33
CA THR A 554 -14.18 -1.65 15.06
C THR A 554 -14.95 -0.73 14.13
N SER A 555 -14.41 -0.46 12.93
CA SER A 555 -15.10 0.39 11.93
C SER A 555 -16.44 -0.20 11.49
N TYR A 556 -16.54 -1.50 11.28
CA TYR A 556 -17.80 -2.13 10.85
C TYR A 556 -18.83 -2.17 11.98
N ILE A 557 -18.38 -2.43 13.21
CA ILE A 557 -19.23 -2.40 14.42
C ILE A 557 -19.83 -1.00 14.60
N LEU A 558 -18.99 0.04 14.53
CA LEU A 558 -19.43 1.44 14.65
C LEU A 558 -20.39 1.84 13.52
N PHE A 559 -20.14 1.39 12.30
CA PHE A 559 -21.00 1.62 11.16
C PHE A 559 -22.40 1.01 11.37
N ILE A 560 -22.47 -0.25 11.79
CA ILE A 560 -23.73 -0.93 12.12
C ILE A 560 -24.45 -0.22 13.28
N ALA A 561 -23.71 0.14 14.33
CA ALA A 561 -24.25 0.89 15.47
C ALA A 561 -24.85 2.23 15.03
N GLY A 562 -24.23 2.92 14.07
CA GLY A 562 -24.77 4.14 13.46
C GLY A 562 -26.13 3.93 12.79
N PHE A 563 -26.32 2.85 12.02
CA PHE A 563 -27.62 2.54 11.42
C PHE A 563 -28.68 2.21 12.47
N VAL A 564 -28.33 1.38 13.45
CA VAL A 564 -29.22 1.02 14.56
C VAL A 564 -29.65 2.28 15.32
N PHE A 565 -28.70 3.18 15.57
CA PHE A 565 -28.97 4.46 16.19
C PHE A 565 -29.97 5.30 15.39
N ILE A 566 -29.72 5.55 14.10
CA ILE A 566 -30.62 6.35 13.26
C ILE A 566 -32.03 5.73 13.18
N TYR A 567 -32.14 4.40 13.19
CA TYR A 567 -33.45 3.72 13.24
C TYR A 567 -34.24 4.08 14.50
N PHE A 568 -33.65 3.94 15.69
CA PHE A 568 -34.33 4.31 16.94
C PHE A 568 -34.53 5.82 17.06
N TYR A 569 -33.52 6.59 16.68
CA TYR A 569 -33.53 8.04 16.75
C TYR A 569 -34.53 8.69 15.79
N SER A 570 -34.96 7.99 14.74
CA SER A 570 -36.07 8.42 13.86
C SER A 570 -37.38 8.67 14.63
N GLY A 571 -37.60 8.01 15.77
CA GLY A 571 -38.72 8.31 16.66
C GLY A 571 -38.61 9.69 17.32
N ILE A 572 -37.41 10.04 17.79
CA ILE A 572 -37.08 11.34 18.38
C ILE A 572 -37.19 12.45 17.33
N ILE A 573 -36.67 12.20 16.12
CA ILE A 573 -36.81 13.11 14.98
C ILE A 573 -38.28 13.42 14.68
N LYS A 574 -39.13 12.38 14.69
CA LYS A 574 -40.57 12.56 14.47
C LYS A 574 -41.19 13.43 15.56
N LYS A 575 -40.85 13.20 16.83
CA LYS A 575 -41.32 13.99 17.97
C LYS A 575 -40.89 15.45 17.84
N TRP A 576 -39.62 15.71 17.54
CA TRP A 576 -39.09 17.07 17.34
C TRP A 576 -39.83 17.82 16.22
N ARG A 577 -40.10 17.14 15.10
CA ARG A 577 -40.83 17.75 13.98
C ARG A 577 -42.26 18.16 14.33
N ALA A 578 -42.90 17.47 15.27
CA ALA A 578 -44.26 17.78 15.72
C ALA A 578 -44.34 18.98 16.67
N LEU A 579 -43.20 19.49 17.18
CA LEU A 579 -43.18 20.67 18.05
C LEU A 579 -43.66 21.92 17.29
N PRO A 580 -44.39 22.83 17.94
CA PRO A 580 -44.81 24.10 17.33
C PRO A 580 -43.60 24.95 16.94
N GLU A 581 -43.72 25.75 15.89
CA GLU A 581 -42.73 26.79 15.59
C GLU A 581 -42.90 27.92 16.61
N GLY A 582 -42.10 27.87 17.68
CA GLY A 582 -42.03 28.88 18.74
C GLY A 582 -40.67 29.54 18.81
#